data_AF-A0A9P9PE47-F1
#
_entry.id   AF-A0A9P9PE47-F1
#
_cell.length_a   1.000
_cell.length_b   1.000
_cell.length_c   1.000
_cell.angle_alpha   90.00
_cell.angle_beta   90.00
_cell.angle_gamma   90.00
#
_symmetry.space_group_name_H-M   'P 1'
#
loop_
_entity.id
_entity.type
_entity.pdbx_description
1 polymer ?
#
loop_
_entity_poly.entity_id
_entity_poly.type
_entity_poly.pdbx_seq_one_letter_code
_entity_poly.pdbx_strand_id
1 'polypeptide(L)'
;MIASANNAPQIGSRPLPEGSVLENIFFSLMAGHETLSNSLAFAVMLLAIHPEHQAKVHKELDRVLGDRPSNSWISESEYHGLNSGYLGAVLKEVLRMYNVVQFTFRITVAPTTVINSKGKSHTIPTSTTCPIDVAAAMQNPKVWKPLEVSDGRRGEPNHSPVVDFNTTRWLDDTNANEKCFPFGRGPWQCPGGFSNRGYIGTYFYEAALLGYGGDEEAAWLKTQADANGQMKYDVEFLTLMY
;
A
#
# COMPACT_ATOMS: atom_id res chain seq x y z
N MET A 1 -31.65 12.14 33.55
CA MET A 1 -32.46 12.84 32.54
C MET A 1 -31.65 12.88 31.26
N ILE A 2 -32.00 12.00 30.32
CA ILE A 2 -31.35 11.87 29.02
C ILE A 2 -31.86 13.03 28.16
N ALA A 3 -30.96 13.93 27.77
CA ALA A 3 -31.29 15.03 26.88
C ALA A 3 -31.55 14.49 25.47
N SER A 4 -32.72 14.83 24.94
CA SER A 4 -33.26 14.46 23.63
C SER A 4 -32.27 14.70 22.48
N ALA A 5 -32.01 13.65 21.71
CA ALA A 5 -31.13 13.62 20.54
C ALA A 5 -31.89 14.01 19.24
N ASN A 6 -32.52 15.18 19.20
CA ASN A 6 -33.36 15.59 18.05
C ASN A 6 -32.88 16.82 17.26
N ASN A 7 -31.65 17.31 17.47
CA ASN A 7 -31.10 18.43 16.69
C ASN A 7 -29.88 18.04 15.85
N ALA A 8 -29.96 16.94 15.10
CA ALA A 8 -29.06 16.74 13.97
C ALA A 8 -29.47 17.69 12.83
N PRO A 9 -28.56 18.52 12.27
CA PRO A 9 -28.89 19.34 11.11
C PRO A 9 -29.29 18.42 9.95
N GLN A 10 -30.49 18.66 9.41
CA GLN A 10 -30.96 18.04 8.18
C GLN A 10 -30.00 18.43 7.05
N ILE A 11 -29.09 17.53 6.68
CA ILE A 11 -28.20 17.71 5.53
C ILE A 11 -29.11 17.76 4.30
N GLY A 12 -29.33 18.96 3.77
CA GLY A 12 -30.15 19.16 2.58
C GLY A 12 -29.64 18.29 1.45
N SER A 13 -30.44 17.29 1.05
CA SER A 13 -30.16 16.35 -0.03
C SER A 13 -30.32 17.04 -1.39
N ARG A 14 -29.46 18.02 -1.69
CA ARG A 14 -29.34 18.55 -3.05
C ARG A 14 -28.52 17.53 -3.86
N PRO A 15 -29.07 16.93 -4.92
CA PRO A 15 -28.30 16.03 -5.78
C PRO A 15 -27.11 16.79 -6.39
N LEU A 16 -25.98 16.10 -6.53
CA LEU A 16 -24.80 16.65 -7.18
C LEU A 16 -25.14 17.00 -8.64
N PRO A 17 -24.67 18.13 -9.17
CA PRO A 17 -24.79 18.43 -10.60
C PRO A 17 -24.15 17.33 -11.44
N GLU A 18 -24.73 17.01 -12.60
CA GLU A 18 -24.25 15.94 -13.48
C GLU A 18 -22.76 16.09 -13.84
N GLY A 19 -22.32 17.31 -14.17
CA GLY A 19 -20.90 17.60 -14.42
C GLY A 19 -20.00 17.24 -13.24
N SER A 20 -20.40 17.59 -12.02
CA SER A 20 -19.65 17.23 -10.80
C SER A 20 -19.65 15.72 -10.54
N VAL A 21 -20.70 15.00 -10.94
CA VAL A 21 -20.72 13.52 -10.84
C VAL A 21 -19.67 12.92 -11.77
N LEU A 22 -19.62 13.37 -13.04
CA LEU A 22 -18.64 12.90 -14.01
C LEU A 22 -17.20 13.22 -13.58
N GLU A 23 -16.95 14.43 -13.08
CA GLU A 23 -15.65 14.84 -12.55
C GLU A 23 -15.21 13.95 -11.38
N ASN A 24 -16.11 13.68 -10.43
CA ASN A 24 -15.80 12.82 -9.28
C ASN A 24 -15.54 11.37 -9.69
N ILE A 25 -16.27 10.84 -10.67
CA ILE A 25 -16.03 9.49 -11.21
C ILE A 25 -14.64 9.43 -11.86
N PHE A 26 -14.33 10.38 -12.75
CA PHE A 26 -13.05 10.43 -13.43
C PHE A 26 -11.87 10.57 -12.45
N PHE A 27 -11.99 11.47 -11.48
CA PHE A 27 -10.98 11.65 -10.44
C PHE A 27 -10.80 10.37 -9.60
N SER A 28 -11.89 9.70 -9.22
CA SER A 28 -11.84 8.45 -8.44
C SER A 28 -11.16 7.33 -9.22
N LEU A 29 -11.45 7.20 -10.52
CA LEU A 29 -10.82 6.21 -11.40
C LEU A 29 -9.32 6.45 -11.52
N MET A 30 -8.89 7.69 -11.80
CA MET A 30 -7.47 8.02 -11.90
C MET A 30 -6.74 7.81 -10.58
N ALA A 31 -7.31 8.32 -9.47
CA ALA A 31 -6.69 8.21 -8.15
C ALA A 31 -6.51 6.74 -7.73
N GLY A 32 -7.50 5.88 -8.03
CA GLY A 32 -7.41 4.45 -7.81
C GLY A 32 -6.43 3.75 -8.75
N HIS A 33 -6.47 4.06 -10.04
CA HIS A 33 -5.67 3.38 -11.07
C HIS A 33 -4.16 3.54 -10.84
N GLU A 34 -3.69 4.79 -10.73
CA GLU A 34 -2.24 5.04 -10.65
C GLU A 34 -1.65 4.50 -9.34
N THR A 35 -2.36 4.67 -8.23
CA THR A 35 -1.86 4.22 -6.91
C THR A 35 -1.90 2.70 -6.78
N LEU A 36 -2.94 2.05 -7.31
CA LEU A 36 -3.07 0.59 -7.27
C LEU A 36 -2.05 -0.08 -8.20
N SER A 37 -1.95 0.36 -9.46
CA SER A 37 -1.06 -0.23 -10.46
C SER A 37 0.40 -0.17 -10.00
N ASN A 38 0.85 0.96 -9.47
CA ASN A 38 2.21 1.08 -8.91
C ASN A 38 2.40 0.20 -7.67
N SER A 39 1.43 0.17 -6.75
CA SER A 39 1.51 -0.69 -5.55
C SER A 39 1.63 -2.17 -5.92
N LEU A 40 0.88 -2.59 -6.94
CA LEU A 40 0.92 -3.94 -7.48
C LEU A 40 2.26 -4.23 -8.18
N ALA A 41 2.77 -3.30 -8.97
CA ALA A 41 4.09 -3.43 -9.60
C ALA A 41 5.19 -3.64 -8.54
N PHE A 42 5.18 -2.85 -7.46
CA PHE A 42 6.11 -3.05 -6.34
C PHE A 42 5.91 -4.38 -5.61
N ALA A 43 4.67 -4.85 -5.48
CA ALA A 43 4.41 -6.17 -4.89
C ALA A 43 4.98 -7.31 -5.74
N VAL A 44 4.74 -7.30 -7.06
CA VAL A 44 5.29 -8.28 -8.00
C VAL A 44 6.82 -8.21 -8.00
N MET A 45 7.38 -7.01 -8.04
CA MET A 45 8.82 -6.77 -7.97
C MET A 45 9.44 -7.40 -6.72
N LEU A 46 8.88 -7.11 -5.54
CA LEU A 46 9.41 -7.62 -4.28
C LEU A 46 9.28 -9.14 -4.20
N LEU A 47 8.18 -9.73 -4.66
CA LEU A 47 8.04 -11.18 -4.69
C LEU A 47 9.00 -11.85 -5.69
N ALA A 48 9.26 -11.21 -6.83
CA ALA A 48 10.24 -11.67 -7.80
C ALA A 48 11.68 -11.64 -7.24
N ILE A 49 12.00 -10.67 -6.38
CA ILE A 49 13.32 -10.58 -5.72
C ILE A 49 13.42 -11.53 -4.51
N HIS A 50 12.29 -11.83 -3.86
CA HIS A 50 12.18 -12.64 -2.65
C HIS A 50 11.37 -13.93 -2.90
N PRO A 51 11.92 -14.92 -3.62
CA PRO A 51 11.20 -16.15 -3.99
C PRO A 51 10.69 -16.94 -2.78
N GLU A 52 11.34 -16.84 -1.62
CA GLU A 52 10.89 -17.43 -0.36
C GLU A 52 9.58 -16.81 0.16
N HIS A 53 9.33 -15.53 -0.12
CA HIS A 53 8.07 -14.87 0.17
C HIS A 53 7.00 -15.26 -0.86
N GLN A 54 7.38 -15.33 -2.15
CA GLN A 54 6.50 -15.78 -3.22
C GLN A 54 5.96 -17.19 -2.96
N ALA A 55 6.82 -18.15 -2.61
CA ALA A 55 6.42 -19.52 -2.31
C ALA A 55 5.44 -19.62 -1.12
N LYS A 56 5.56 -18.73 -0.12
CA LYS A 56 4.63 -18.67 1.02
C LYS A 56 3.28 -18.08 0.61
N VAL A 57 3.26 -17.07 -0.27
CA VAL A 57 2.01 -16.52 -0.83
C VAL A 57 1.27 -17.59 -1.63
N HIS A 58 1.95 -18.37 -2.47
CA HIS A 58 1.29 -19.44 -3.23
C HIS A 58 0.68 -20.48 -2.31
N LYS A 59 1.43 -20.99 -1.32
CA LYS A 59 0.90 -21.95 -0.35
C LYS A 59 -0.33 -21.43 0.39
N GLU A 60 -0.39 -20.13 0.66
CA GLU A 60 -1.57 -19.53 1.28
C GLU A 60 -2.76 -19.46 0.30
N LEU A 61 -2.52 -19.08 -0.95
CA LEU A 61 -3.53 -19.05 -2.00
C LEU A 61 -4.10 -20.46 -2.24
N ASP A 62 -3.25 -21.48 -2.38
CA ASP A 62 -3.65 -22.89 -2.55
C ASP A 62 -4.54 -23.34 -1.38
N ARG A 63 -4.17 -22.96 -0.15
CA ARG A 63 -4.93 -23.31 1.06
C ARG A 63 -6.29 -22.63 1.12
N VAL A 64 -6.38 -21.35 0.76
CA VAL A 64 -7.62 -20.57 0.87
C VAL A 64 -8.55 -20.81 -0.32
N LEU A 65 -7.99 -20.96 -1.52
CA LEU A 65 -8.74 -21.06 -2.76
C LEU A 65 -9.00 -22.52 -3.17
N GLY A 66 -8.10 -23.44 -2.79
CA GLY A 66 -8.19 -24.86 -3.15
C GLY A 66 -8.17 -25.09 -4.66
N ASP A 67 -8.72 -26.23 -5.10
CA ASP A 67 -8.78 -26.61 -6.52
C ASP A 67 -9.92 -25.91 -7.30
N ARG A 68 -10.40 -24.76 -6.82
CA ARG A 68 -11.55 -24.08 -7.43
C ARG A 68 -11.18 -23.45 -8.77
N PRO A 69 -12.11 -23.49 -9.74
CA PRO A 69 -11.88 -22.90 -11.04
C PRO A 69 -11.66 -21.39 -10.93
N SER A 70 -10.79 -20.90 -11.81
CA SER A 70 -10.34 -19.52 -11.92
C SER A 70 -11.43 -18.46 -11.99
N ASN A 71 -12.59 -18.86 -12.50
CA ASN A 71 -13.75 -17.99 -12.70
C ASN A 71 -14.69 -17.92 -11.48
N SER A 72 -14.32 -18.55 -10.36
CA SER A 72 -15.09 -18.48 -9.13
C SER A 72 -14.74 -17.21 -8.34
N TRP A 73 -15.78 -16.49 -7.90
CA TRP A 73 -15.60 -15.28 -7.10
C TRP A 73 -15.10 -15.63 -5.70
N ILE A 74 -14.09 -14.90 -5.23
CA ILE A 74 -13.60 -15.00 -3.84
C ILE A 74 -14.72 -14.58 -2.88
N SER A 75 -15.05 -15.42 -1.91
CA SER A 75 -16.04 -15.09 -0.88
C SER A 75 -15.48 -14.06 0.12
N GLU A 76 -16.37 -13.37 0.84
CA GLU A 76 -15.97 -12.38 1.84
C GLU A 76 -15.07 -12.99 2.93
N SER A 77 -15.33 -14.24 3.34
CA SER A 77 -14.51 -14.95 4.33
C SER A 77 -13.11 -15.27 3.81
N GLU A 78 -12.98 -15.64 2.54
CA GLU A 78 -11.68 -15.88 1.90
C GLU A 78 -10.88 -14.59 1.76
N TYR A 79 -11.53 -13.50 1.37
CA TYR A 79 -10.93 -12.18 1.35
C TYR A 79 -10.38 -11.81 2.74
N HIS A 80 -11.18 -11.99 3.80
CA HIS A 80 -10.74 -11.75 5.16
C HIS A 80 -9.57 -12.66 5.55
N GLY A 81 -9.59 -13.93 5.13
CA GLY A 81 -8.49 -14.87 5.33
C GLY A 81 -7.18 -14.40 4.70
N LEU A 82 -7.20 -14.04 3.41
CA LEU A 82 -6.02 -13.55 2.69
C LEU A 82 -5.48 -12.22 3.25
N ASN A 83 -6.38 -11.28 3.56
CA ASN A 83 -6.00 -9.96 4.08
C ASN A 83 -5.49 -9.99 5.53
N SER A 84 -5.93 -10.96 6.34
CA SER A 84 -5.38 -11.19 7.68
C SER A 84 -4.18 -12.15 7.70
N GLY A 85 -3.92 -12.83 6.58
CA GLY A 85 -2.85 -13.80 6.39
C GLY A 85 -1.53 -13.22 5.88
N TYR A 86 -0.74 -14.09 5.26
CA TYR A 86 0.61 -13.79 4.78
C TYR A 86 0.62 -12.81 3.61
N LEU A 87 -0.31 -12.94 2.67
CA LEU A 87 -0.51 -12.01 1.56
C LEU A 87 -0.84 -10.62 2.11
N GLY A 88 -1.74 -10.51 3.09
CA GLY A 88 -1.99 -9.26 3.78
C GLY A 88 -0.74 -8.63 4.41
N ALA A 89 0.14 -9.44 4.99
CA ALA A 89 1.43 -8.99 5.53
C ALA A 89 2.39 -8.50 4.43
N VAL A 90 2.47 -9.21 3.29
CA VAL A 90 3.23 -8.79 2.10
C VAL A 90 2.76 -7.41 1.64
N LEU A 91 1.46 -7.23 1.45
CA LEU A 91 0.91 -5.97 0.93
C LEU A 91 1.12 -4.79 1.87
N LYS A 92 1.02 -5.01 3.18
CA LYS A 92 1.34 -3.98 4.16
C LYS A 92 2.81 -3.58 4.12
N GLU A 93 3.72 -4.54 3.93
CA GLU A 93 5.14 -4.25 3.82
C GLU A 93 5.49 -3.52 2.52
N VAL A 94 4.86 -3.91 1.39
CA VAL A 94 4.97 -3.19 0.12
C VAL A 94 4.53 -1.73 0.29
N LEU A 95 3.35 -1.48 0.88
CA LEU A 95 2.84 -0.13 1.10
C LEU A 95 3.69 0.69 2.09
N ARG A 96 4.38 0.04 3.03
CA ARG A 96 5.30 0.70 3.96
C ARG A 96 6.58 1.14 3.23
N MET A 97 7.16 0.26 2.42
CA MET A 97 8.44 0.51 1.74
C MET A 97 8.28 1.43 0.54
N TYR A 98 7.26 1.16 -0.28
CA TYR A 98 6.99 1.84 -1.54
C TYR A 98 5.62 2.53 -1.51
N ASN A 99 5.47 3.46 -0.57
CA ASN A 99 4.26 4.26 -0.51
C ASN A 99 4.18 5.21 -1.71
N VAL A 100 3.26 4.92 -2.65
CA VAL A 100 3.09 5.70 -3.89
C VAL A 100 2.75 7.17 -3.59
N VAL A 101 1.95 7.42 -2.55
CA VAL A 101 1.60 8.78 -2.13
C VAL A 101 2.57 9.24 -1.04
N GLN A 102 3.69 9.82 -1.44
CA GLN A 102 4.78 10.19 -0.52
C GLN A 102 4.39 11.29 0.50
N PHE A 103 3.62 12.29 0.07
CA PHE A 103 3.22 13.42 0.91
C PHE A 103 1.70 13.53 1.03
N THR A 104 1.24 13.93 2.21
CA THR A 104 -0.12 14.47 2.39
C THR A 104 -0.04 15.89 2.91
N PHE A 105 -0.96 16.74 2.49
CA PHE A 105 -0.92 18.15 2.84
C PHE A 105 -2.02 18.50 3.84
N ARG A 106 -1.70 19.41 4.76
CA ARG A 106 -2.66 20.08 5.64
C ARG A 106 -2.45 21.58 5.54
N ILE A 107 -3.51 22.36 5.73
CA ILE A 107 -3.43 23.82 5.84
C ILE A 107 -3.97 24.20 7.21
N THR A 108 -3.20 24.97 7.97
CA THR A 108 -3.65 25.45 9.28
C THR A 108 -4.76 26.48 9.12
N VAL A 109 -5.89 26.28 9.80
CA VAL A 109 -7.01 27.24 9.81
C VAL A 109 -6.92 28.24 10.96
N ALA A 110 -6.10 27.93 11.97
CA ALA A 110 -5.81 28.75 13.15
C ALA A 110 -4.33 28.57 13.53
N PRO A 111 -3.72 29.48 14.34
CA PRO A 111 -2.41 29.23 14.92
C PRO A 111 -2.42 27.89 15.67
N THR A 112 -1.57 26.95 15.25
CA THR A 112 -1.62 25.55 15.70
C THR A 112 -0.31 25.19 16.38
N THR A 113 -0.40 24.74 17.63
CA THR A 113 0.77 24.29 18.39
C THR A 113 1.07 22.83 18.09
N VAL A 114 2.32 22.53 17.72
CA VAL A 114 2.82 21.18 17.51
C VAL A 114 4.04 20.91 18.39
N ILE A 115 4.24 19.66 18.78
CA ILE A 115 5.40 19.24 19.57
C ILE A 115 6.35 18.46 18.66
N ASN A 116 7.61 18.86 18.61
CA ASN A 116 8.62 18.16 17.81
C ASN A 116 9.14 16.89 18.53
N SER A 117 10.00 16.13 17.86
CA SER A 117 10.60 14.89 18.39
C SER A 117 11.48 15.08 19.64
N LYS A 118 11.82 16.31 20.04
CA LYS A 118 12.56 16.65 21.26
C LYS A 118 11.65 17.17 22.38
N GLY A 119 10.34 17.08 22.22
CA GLY A 119 9.37 17.61 23.19
C GLY A 119 9.25 19.15 23.18
N LYS A 120 9.89 19.84 22.23
CA LYS A 120 9.79 21.30 22.12
C LYS A 120 8.53 21.68 21.36
N SER A 121 7.76 22.59 21.97
CA SER A 121 6.57 23.20 21.39
C SER A 121 6.93 24.24 20.33
N HIS A 122 6.21 24.24 19.21
CA HIS A 122 6.30 25.22 18.13
C HIS A 122 4.90 25.63 17.70
N THR A 123 4.70 26.91 17.41
CA THR A 123 3.43 27.42 16.89
C THR A 123 3.55 27.65 15.40
N ILE A 124 2.70 26.96 14.63
CA ILE A 124 2.57 27.14 13.20
C ILE A 124 1.50 28.22 12.96
N PRO A 125 1.80 29.31 12.22
CA PRO A 125 0.82 30.34 11.89
C PRO A 125 -0.39 29.81 11.11
N THR A 126 -1.50 30.54 11.12
CA THR A 126 -2.64 30.32 10.21
C THR A 126 -2.21 30.38 8.74
N SER A 127 -2.94 29.66 7.89
CA SER A 127 -2.75 29.60 6.43
C SER A 127 -1.37 29.06 6.02
N THR A 128 -0.79 28.20 6.84
CA THR A 128 0.49 27.54 6.56
C THR A 128 0.24 26.15 5.99
N THR A 129 0.84 25.86 4.83
CA THR A 129 0.86 24.51 4.25
C THR A 129 1.86 23.65 5.01
N CYS A 130 1.36 22.55 5.58
CA CYS A 130 2.12 21.58 6.36
C CYS A 130 2.18 20.26 5.57
N PRO A 131 3.26 20.00 4.82
CA PRO A 131 3.47 18.69 4.21
C PRO A 131 3.79 17.66 5.30
N ILE A 132 3.11 16.53 5.25
CA ILE A 132 3.38 15.35 6.06
C ILE A 132 4.02 14.33 5.13
N ASP A 133 5.31 14.08 5.33
CA ASP A 133 6.05 13.05 4.61
C ASP A 133 5.69 11.68 5.17
N VAL A 134 4.79 11.00 4.48
CA VAL A 134 4.31 9.67 4.85
C VAL A 134 5.40 8.64 4.56
N ALA A 135 6.10 8.76 3.43
CA ALA A 135 7.16 7.83 3.06
C ALA A 135 8.30 7.81 4.10
N ALA A 136 8.79 8.99 4.51
CA ALA A 136 9.80 9.10 5.55
C ALA A 136 9.31 8.57 6.90
N ALA A 137 8.04 8.78 7.25
CA ALA A 137 7.47 8.23 8.47
C ALA A 137 7.42 6.69 8.46
N MET A 138 7.07 6.08 7.31
CA MET A 138 7.01 4.63 7.12
C MET A 138 8.39 3.96 7.06
N GLN A 139 9.45 4.74 6.85
CA GLN A 139 10.83 4.27 6.83
C GLN A 139 11.65 4.73 8.04
N ASN A 140 11.03 5.41 9.01
CA ASN A 140 11.74 5.94 10.17
C ASN A 140 12.35 4.80 11.03
N PRO A 141 13.69 4.71 11.16
CA PRO A 141 14.35 3.59 11.83
C PRO A 141 14.05 3.50 13.34
N LYS A 142 13.57 4.58 13.96
CA LYS A 142 13.13 4.58 15.36
C LYS A 142 11.83 3.79 15.57
N VAL A 143 11.01 3.68 14.52
CA VAL A 143 9.72 2.98 14.54
C VAL A 143 9.86 1.65 13.81
N TRP A 144 10.47 1.68 12.63
CA TRP A 144 10.67 0.55 11.72
C TRP A 144 12.13 0.14 11.72
N LYS A 145 12.51 -0.73 12.68
CA LYS A 145 13.91 -1.16 12.83
C LYS A 145 14.40 -1.86 11.56
N PRO A 146 15.45 -1.36 10.89
CA PRO A 146 15.98 -2.03 9.71
C PRO A 146 16.46 -3.46 10.04
N LEU A 147 16.37 -4.37 9.08
CA LEU A 147 16.98 -5.69 9.21
C LEU A 147 18.50 -5.58 9.31
N GLU A 148 19.14 -6.39 10.15
CA GLU A 148 20.59 -6.55 10.11
C GLU A 148 20.90 -7.49 8.94
N VAL A 149 21.35 -6.92 7.81
CA VAL A 149 21.71 -7.70 6.61
C VAL A 149 23.22 -7.60 6.45
N SER A 150 23.90 -8.74 6.28
CA SER A 150 25.35 -8.80 6.06
C SER A 150 25.79 -8.32 4.66
N ASP A 151 24.89 -7.70 3.91
CA ASP A 151 25.14 -7.19 2.56
C ASP A 151 25.87 -5.85 2.63
N GLY A 152 27.07 -5.78 2.02
CA GLY A 152 27.89 -4.58 1.93
C GLY A 152 27.19 -3.40 1.25
N ARG A 153 26.07 -3.64 0.54
CA ARG A 153 25.24 -2.61 -0.11
C ARG A 153 24.48 -1.70 0.87
N ARG A 154 24.45 -1.99 2.18
CA ARG A 154 23.88 -1.04 3.18
C ARG A 154 24.67 0.27 3.28
N GLY A 155 25.95 0.28 2.90
CA GLY A 155 26.81 1.45 2.96
C GLY A 155 26.80 2.35 1.72
N GLU A 156 26.10 1.98 0.64
CA GLU A 156 26.15 2.74 -0.62
C GLU A 156 25.12 3.90 -0.66
N PRO A 157 25.45 5.03 -1.31
CA PRO A 157 24.54 6.17 -1.46
C PRO A 157 23.22 5.83 -2.17
N ASN A 158 23.21 4.76 -2.98
CA ASN A 158 22.06 4.28 -3.75
C ASN A 158 21.37 3.07 -3.07
N HIS A 159 21.38 3.03 -1.75
CA HIS A 159 20.78 1.95 -0.96
C HIS A 159 19.33 1.67 -1.38
N SER A 160 19.09 0.47 -1.92
CA SER A 160 17.73 0.04 -2.27
C SER A 160 17.03 -0.50 -1.02
N PRO A 161 15.83 0.00 -0.66
CA PRO A 161 15.11 -0.48 0.51
C PRO A 161 14.70 -1.94 0.39
N VAL A 162 14.74 -2.55 -0.80
CA VAL A 162 14.39 -3.96 -1.07
C VAL A 162 14.96 -4.93 -0.02
N VAL A 163 16.21 -4.74 0.42
CA VAL A 163 16.85 -5.64 1.41
C VAL A 163 16.21 -5.59 2.80
N ASP A 164 15.34 -4.61 3.08
CA ASP A 164 14.59 -4.47 4.33
C ASP A 164 13.18 -5.08 4.27
N PHE A 165 12.82 -5.74 3.16
CA PHE A 165 11.51 -6.38 3.00
C PHE A 165 11.30 -7.47 4.06
N ASN A 166 10.46 -7.16 5.06
CA ASN A 166 10.21 -8.05 6.19
C ASN A 166 8.73 -8.13 6.54
N THR A 167 8.09 -9.24 6.17
CA THR A 167 6.68 -9.50 6.46
C THR A 167 6.42 -9.82 7.93
N THR A 168 7.41 -10.25 8.72
CA THR A 168 7.19 -10.63 10.13
C THR A 168 6.77 -9.43 10.99
N ARG A 169 7.10 -8.20 10.55
CA ARG A 169 6.64 -6.95 11.18
C ARG A 169 5.11 -6.90 11.36
N TRP A 170 4.37 -7.55 10.46
CA TRP A 170 2.90 -7.55 10.46
C TRP A 170 2.28 -8.80 11.06
N LEU A 171 3.08 -9.86 11.20
CA LEU A 171 2.66 -11.14 11.77
C LEU A 171 2.90 -11.18 13.28
N ASP A 172 4.01 -10.56 13.74
CA ASP A 172 4.44 -10.62 15.14
C ASP A 172 3.95 -9.42 15.98
N ASP A 173 3.80 -8.23 15.38
CA ASP A 173 3.37 -7.00 16.08
C ASP A 173 1.93 -6.63 15.71
N THR A 174 0.99 -6.91 16.60
CA THR A 174 -0.43 -6.54 16.43
C THR A 174 -0.65 -5.03 16.35
N ASN A 175 0.27 -4.22 16.89
CA ASN A 175 0.22 -2.77 16.87
C ASN A 175 0.90 -2.15 15.63
N ALA A 176 1.50 -2.96 14.74
CA ALA A 176 2.14 -2.44 13.52
C ALA A 176 1.15 -1.65 12.65
N ASN A 177 -0.12 -2.05 12.63
CA ASN A 177 -1.18 -1.32 11.92
C ASN A 177 -1.41 0.10 12.48
N GLU A 178 -1.16 0.32 13.77
CA GLU A 178 -1.31 1.65 14.39
C GLU A 178 -0.16 2.60 14.07
N LYS A 179 0.99 2.06 13.69
CA LYS A 179 2.19 2.84 13.31
C LYS A 179 2.20 3.14 11.81
N CYS A 180 1.50 2.32 11.03
CA CYS A 180 1.42 2.43 9.57
C CYS A 180 0.20 3.25 9.12
N PHE A 181 0.39 4.16 8.15
CA PHE A 181 -0.70 4.99 7.61
C PHE A 181 -0.50 5.38 6.13
N PRO A 182 -0.31 4.41 5.21
CA PRO A 182 -0.06 4.70 3.79
C PRO A 182 -1.26 5.40 3.12
N PHE A 183 -2.45 5.25 3.70
CA PHE A 183 -3.69 5.88 3.24
C PHE A 183 -4.01 7.21 3.96
N GLY A 184 -3.05 7.74 4.74
CA GLY A 184 -3.27 8.86 5.62
C GLY A 184 -4.15 8.54 6.82
N ARG A 185 -4.52 9.57 7.59
CA ARG A 185 -5.43 9.48 8.75
C ARG A 185 -6.30 10.72 8.88
N GLY A 186 -7.41 10.53 9.61
CA GLY A 186 -8.36 11.58 9.95
C GLY A 186 -9.43 11.78 8.87
N PRO A 187 -10.11 12.93 8.84
CA PRO A 187 -11.23 13.20 7.94
C PRO A 187 -10.90 13.10 6.45
N TRP A 188 -9.62 13.25 6.10
CA TRP A 188 -9.09 13.21 4.74
C TRP A 188 -8.31 11.92 4.46
N GLN A 189 -8.61 10.83 5.17
CA GLN A 189 -8.06 9.51 4.86
C GLN A 189 -8.57 9.02 3.50
N CYS A 190 -7.77 8.24 2.79
CA CYS A 190 -8.16 7.69 1.50
C CYS A 190 -9.40 6.80 1.64
N PRO A 191 -10.50 7.07 0.91
CA PRO A 191 -11.69 6.22 0.92
C PRO A 191 -11.41 4.84 0.29
N GLY A 192 -10.43 4.74 -0.61
CA GLY A 192 -10.00 3.50 -1.26
C GLY A 192 -9.07 2.61 -0.42
N GLY A 193 -8.77 2.96 0.84
CA GLY A 193 -7.89 2.16 1.70
C GLY A 193 -8.37 0.73 1.94
N PHE A 194 -9.69 0.51 1.89
CA PHE A 194 -10.30 -0.82 1.96
C PHE A 194 -10.12 -1.61 0.65
N SER A 195 -10.13 -0.91 -0.48
CA SER A 195 -10.08 -1.46 -1.84
C SER A 195 -8.71 -2.02 -2.21
N ASN A 196 -7.61 -1.37 -1.83
CA ASN A 196 -6.24 -1.83 -2.16
C ASN A 196 -5.92 -3.23 -1.60
N ARG A 197 -6.60 -3.66 -0.54
CA ARG A 197 -6.46 -5.01 0.03
C ARG A 197 -7.24 -6.05 -0.78
N GLY A 198 -8.39 -5.67 -1.35
CA GLY A 198 -9.24 -6.53 -2.18
C GLY A 198 -8.69 -6.77 -3.57
N TYR A 199 -8.27 -5.70 -4.26
CA TYR A 199 -7.85 -5.79 -5.66
C TYR A 199 -6.53 -6.55 -5.86
N ILE A 200 -5.58 -6.44 -4.92
CA ILE A 200 -4.29 -7.14 -5.07
C ILE A 200 -4.46 -8.65 -4.81
N GLY A 201 -5.36 -9.05 -3.92
CA GLY A 201 -5.69 -10.47 -3.71
C GLY A 201 -6.28 -11.13 -4.96
N THR A 202 -7.20 -10.42 -5.64
CA THR A 202 -7.77 -10.89 -6.91
C THR A 202 -6.74 -10.90 -8.03
N TYR A 203 -5.83 -9.91 -8.10
CA TYR A 203 -4.78 -9.87 -9.13
C TYR A 203 -3.74 -10.97 -8.96
N PHE A 204 -3.37 -11.37 -7.72
CA PHE A 204 -2.48 -12.52 -7.53
C PHE A 204 -3.15 -13.84 -7.90
N TYR A 205 -4.47 -13.96 -7.70
CA TYR A 205 -5.23 -15.09 -8.20
C TYR A 205 -5.28 -15.07 -9.74
N GLU A 206 -5.66 -13.96 -10.37
CA GLU A 206 -5.69 -13.83 -11.83
C GLU A 206 -4.30 -13.96 -12.47
N ALA A 207 -3.22 -13.47 -11.86
CA ALA A 207 -1.86 -13.62 -12.36
C ALA A 207 -1.35 -15.06 -12.19
N ALA A 208 -1.72 -15.73 -11.09
CA ALA A 208 -1.52 -17.17 -10.99
C ALA A 208 -2.24 -17.84 -12.16
N LEU A 209 -3.51 -17.51 -12.41
CA LEU A 209 -4.40 -18.13 -13.41
C LEU A 209 -4.15 -17.76 -14.88
N LEU A 210 -3.63 -16.58 -15.19
CA LEU A 210 -3.33 -16.13 -16.56
C LEU A 210 -2.08 -16.83 -17.12
N GLY A 211 -1.34 -17.58 -16.28
CA GLY A 211 -0.39 -18.60 -16.70
C GLY A 211 -1.00 -19.99 -16.94
N TYR A 212 -2.29 -20.21 -16.64
CA TYR A 212 -2.87 -21.57 -16.63
C TYR A 212 -3.35 -22.03 -18.00
N GLY A 213 -2.38 -22.60 -18.71
CA GLY A 213 -2.55 -23.79 -19.54
C GLY A 213 -1.33 -24.73 -19.48
N GLY A 214 -0.43 -24.61 -18.48
CA GLY A 214 0.84 -25.34 -18.44
C GLY A 214 1.65 -25.19 -17.14
N ASP A 215 2.93 -25.61 -17.20
CA ASP A 215 3.92 -25.71 -16.12
C ASP A 215 4.05 -24.43 -15.26
N GLU A 216 3.60 -24.54 -14.00
CA GLU A 216 3.54 -23.47 -13.00
C GLU A 216 4.92 -22.87 -12.68
N GLU A 217 5.98 -23.68 -12.71
CA GLU A 217 7.35 -23.22 -12.44
C GLU A 217 7.85 -22.36 -13.60
N ALA A 218 7.54 -22.75 -14.84
CA ALA A 218 7.95 -22.04 -16.04
C ALA A 218 7.24 -20.68 -16.22
N ALA A 219 5.94 -20.61 -15.91
CA ALA A 219 5.17 -19.36 -15.99
C ALA A 219 5.72 -18.30 -15.02
N TRP A 220 6.12 -18.72 -13.82
CA TRP A 220 6.71 -17.82 -12.83
C TRP A 220 8.14 -17.43 -13.09
N LEU A 221 8.98 -18.35 -13.57
CA LEU A 221 10.30 -17.97 -14.05
C LEU A 221 10.20 -16.95 -15.19
N LYS A 222 9.18 -17.07 -16.06
CA LYS A 222 8.91 -16.09 -17.10
C LYS A 222 8.44 -14.74 -16.54
N THR A 223 7.45 -14.69 -15.65
CA THR A 223 7.01 -13.41 -15.04
C THR A 223 8.13 -12.75 -14.24
N GLN A 224 8.94 -13.54 -13.52
CA GLN A 224 10.13 -13.06 -12.82
C GLN A 224 11.16 -12.50 -13.81
N ALA A 225 11.41 -13.19 -14.92
CA ALA A 225 12.31 -12.72 -15.98
C ALA A 225 11.78 -11.44 -16.65
N ASP A 226 10.49 -11.36 -16.94
CA ASP A 226 9.83 -10.21 -17.55
C ASP A 226 9.86 -8.99 -16.60
N ALA A 227 9.54 -9.19 -15.31
CA ALA A 227 9.64 -8.15 -14.28
C ALA A 227 11.09 -7.66 -14.10
N ASN A 228 12.05 -8.59 -14.05
CA ASN A 228 13.47 -8.26 -14.00
C ASN A 228 13.95 -7.54 -15.27
N GLY A 229 13.41 -7.88 -16.43
CA GLY A 229 13.68 -7.21 -17.70
C GLY A 229 13.14 -5.78 -17.72
N GLN A 230 11.88 -5.59 -17.32
CA GLN A 230 11.24 -4.28 -17.25
C GLN A 230 11.96 -3.37 -16.24
N MET A 231 12.33 -3.88 -15.07
CA MET A 231 13.10 -3.11 -14.09
C MET A 231 14.45 -2.63 -14.64
N LYS A 232 15.18 -3.49 -15.37
CA LYS A 232 16.44 -3.09 -16.01
C LYS A 232 16.22 -2.00 -17.03
N TYR A 233 15.18 -2.14 -17.86
CA TYR A 233 14.80 -1.13 -18.84
C TYR A 233 14.44 0.21 -18.17
N ASP A 234 13.67 0.20 -17.09
CA ASP A 234 13.26 1.42 -16.39
C ASP A 234 14.46 2.12 -15.74
N VAL A 235 15.41 1.37 -15.17
CA VAL A 235 16.67 1.91 -14.63
C VAL A 235 17.54 2.51 -15.74
N GLU A 236 17.67 1.83 -16.88
CA GLU A 236 18.42 2.34 -18.05
C GLU A 236 17.77 3.60 -18.64
N PHE A 237 16.45 3.60 -18.78
CA PHE A 237 15.68 4.75 -19.26
C PHE A 237 15.84 5.97 -18.34
N LEU A 238 15.76 5.78 -17.02
CA LEU A 238 15.99 6.85 -16.05
C LEU A 238 17.44 7.36 -16.08
N THR A 239 18.41 6.49 -16.33
CA THR A 239 19.83 6.88 -16.46
C THR A 239 20.10 7.68 -17.73
N LEU A 240 19.30 7.50 -18.78
CA LEU A 240 19.39 8.29 -20.02
C LEU A 240 18.72 9.68 -19.92
N MET A 241 17.90 9.89 -18.89
CA MET A 241 17.21 11.17 -18.63
C MET A 241 17.96 12.12 -17.70
N TYR A 242 19.14 11.70 -17.19
CA TYR A 242 20.07 12.50 -16.38
C TYR A 242 21.47 12.51 -17.00
#